data_AF-P47581-F1
#
_entry.id   AF-P47581-F1
#
_cell.length_a   1.000
_cell.length_b   1.000
_cell.length_c   1.000
_cell.angle_alpha   90.00
_cell.angle_beta   90.00
_cell.angle_gamma   90.00
#
_symmetry.space_group_name_H-M   'P 1'
#
loop_
_entity.id
_entity.type
_entity.pdbx_description
1 polymer ?
#
loop_
_entity_poly.entity_id
_entity_poly.type
_entity_poly.pdbx_seq_one_letter_code
_entity_poly.pdbx_strand_id
1 'polypeptide(L)'
;MAQKEIINKKNTQKNSSFIESNNLTSFDFFDAKKNSEIETISTGSLNLDEALGSGGLPLGRIVELYGNESSGKTTIALNAVASFQKAGKTACYIDAEGALDLAYAKSIGIDLNKLLIAHPRHGENAFALIESLIKTNKISLIVIDSVAALIPKQELEGTIEEQTIGLHARMMSKGLRRIQSILPDSKTCVLFINQLREKPGVMFGNNEVTTGGKALRFYSSLRMEAKRVELLKDKFNNYVGIKTKVMVSKNKIAKPFGVAILEIMFNRGFVHEHEVIDLALKFNVVVRAGNSYSFNNESIAVGKEKLLNVLSEKPALFEQIKELTVQQLANKNSFQQTAS
;
A
#
# COMPACT_ATOMS: atom_id res chain seq x y z
N MET A 1 -29.02 -1.31 -14.83
CA MET A 1 -28.31 -2.61 -14.92
C MET A 1 -28.64 -3.36 -16.21
N ALA A 2 -29.91 -3.67 -16.51
CA ALA A 2 -30.30 -4.50 -17.66
C ALA A 2 -29.75 -4.03 -19.03
N GLN A 3 -29.78 -2.74 -19.35
CA GLN A 3 -29.27 -2.24 -20.64
C GLN A 3 -27.74 -2.39 -20.81
N LYS A 4 -26.95 -2.14 -19.76
CA LYS A 4 -25.48 -2.32 -19.79
C LYS A 4 -25.11 -3.80 -19.96
N GLU A 5 -25.83 -4.70 -19.29
CA GLU A 5 -25.61 -6.15 -19.44
C GLU A 5 -25.95 -6.66 -20.85
N ILE A 6 -27.02 -6.14 -21.46
CA ILE A 6 -27.38 -6.50 -22.84
C ILE A 6 -26.34 -5.99 -23.84
N ILE A 7 -25.83 -4.76 -23.64
CA ILE A 7 -24.77 -4.18 -24.49
C ILE A 7 -23.48 -4.99 -24.36
N ASN A 8 -23.06 -5.33 -23.13
CA ASN A 8 -21.87 -6.15 -22.90
C ASN A 8 -22.02 -7.53 -23.55
N LYS A 9 -23.16 -8.23 -23.35
CA LYS A 9 -23.40 -9.54 -23.97
C LYS A 9 -23.35 -9.51 -25.49
N LYS A 10 -23.99 -8.53 -26.13
CA LYS A 10 -23.97 -8.37 -27.60
C LYS A 10 -22.56 -8.06 -28.12
N ASN A 11 -21.82 -7.19 -27.45
CA ASN A 11 -20.46 -6.84 -27.84
C ASN A 11 -19.49 -8.02 -27.65
N THR A 12 -19.61 -8.78 -26.55
CA THR A 12 -18.78 -9.98 -26.32
C THR A 12 -19.01 -11.03 -27.40
N GLN A 13 -20.26 -11.31 -27.78
CA GLN A 13 -20.57 -12.27 -28.85
C GLN A 13 -20.10 -11.82 -30.23
N LYS A 14 -20.24 -10.53 -30.55
CA LYS A 14 -19.75 -9.99 -31.82
C LYS A 14 -18.23 -10.05 -31.89
N ASN A 15 -17.55 -9.70 -30.80
CA ASN A 15 -16.09 -9.74 -30.72
C ASN A 15 -15.56 -11.18 -30.79
N SER A 16 -16.18 -12.14 -30.10
CA SER A 16 -15.75 -13.54 -30.15
C SER A 16 -15.84 -14.10 -31.58
N SER A 17 -16.94 -13.83 -32.29
CA SER A 17 -17.07 -14.24 -33.70
C SER A 17 -16.01 -13.60 -34.61
N PHE A 18 -15.65 -12.33 -34.36
CA PHE A 18 -14.59 -11.65 -35.12
C PHE A 18 -13.22 -12.26 -34.83
N ILE A 19 -12.91 -12.53 -33.56
CA ILE A 19 -11.65 -13.14 -33.14
C ILE A 19 -11.50 -14.54 -33.74
N GLU A 20 -12.55 -15.36 -33.66
CA GLU A 20 -12.58 -16.71 -34.22
C GLU A 20 -12.47 -16.71 -35.75
N SER A 21 -13.30 -15.90 -36.44
CA SER A 21 -13.30 -15.83 -37.92
C SER A 21 -11.98 -15.31 -38.50
N ASN A 22 -11.19 -14.56 -37.73
CA ASN A 22 -9.89 -14.03 -38.15
C ASN A 22 -8.71 -14.83 -37.58
N ASN A 23 -8.92 -16.01 -36.98
CA ASN A 23 -7.87 -16.83 -36.36
C ASN A 23 -7.02 -16.09 -35.32
N LEU A 24 -7.62 -15.14 -34.58
CA LEU A 24 -6.94 -14.33 -33.57
C LEU A 24 -7.02 -14.96 -32.16
N THR A 25 -7.54 -16.17 -32.02
CA THR A 25 -7.75 -16.84 -30.72
C THR A 25 -6.46 -17.12 -29.94
N SER A 26 -5.30 -17.04 -30.58
CA SER A 26 -3.98 -17.14 -29.93
C SER A 26 -3.57 -15.87 -29.16
N PHE A 27 -4.25 -14.74 -29.38
CA PHE A 27 -4.02 -13.49 -28.65
C PHE A 27 -4.97 -13.38 -27.45
N ASP A 28 -4.47 -12.82 -26.36
CA ASP A 28 -5.27 -12.59 -25.16
C ASP A 28 -6.12 -11.31 -25.32
N PHE A 29 -7.36 -11.48 -25.77
CA PHE A 29 -8.33 -10.39 -25.82
C PHE A 29 -8.99 -10.21 -24.47
N PHE A 30 -9.22 -8.95 -24.10
CA PHE A 30 -9.92 -8.59 -22.87
C PHE A 30 -11.31 -9.26 -22.82
N ASP A 31 -11.44 -10.27 -21.96
CA ASP A 31 -12.73 -10.84 -21.60
C ASP A 31 -13.20 -10.20 -20.30
N ALA A 32 -14.21 -9.33 -20.41
CA ALA A 32 -14.81 -8.65 -19.27
C ALA A 32 -15.35 -9.63 -18.21
N LYS A 33 -15.64 -10.89 -18.55
CA LYS A 33 -16.04 -11.92 -17.58
C LYS A 33 -14.87 -12.58 -16.87
N LYS A 34 -13.70 -12.70 -17.52
CA LYS A 34 -12.49 -13.27 -16.92
C LYS A 34 -11.70 -12.25 -16.13
N ASN A 35 -11.74 -10.98 -16.51
CA ASN A 35 -11.13 -9.89 -15.76
C ASN A 35 -12.02 -9.54 -14.56
N SER A 36 -11.95 -10.42 -13.56
CA SER A 36 -12.47 -10.21 -12.22
C SER A 36 -11.88 -8.94 -11.62
N GLU A 37 -12.64 -8.30 -10.72
CA GLU A 37 -12.16 -7.23 -9.84
C GLU A 37 -10.76 -7.54 -9.31
N ILE A 38 -9.88 -6.53 -9.34
CA ILE A 38 -8.49 -6.68 -8.91
C ILE A 38 -8.50 -7.05 -7.42
N GLU A 39 -8.06 -8.28 -7.09
CA GLU A 39 -7.95 -8.74 -5.70
C GLU A 39 -7.02 -7.79 -4.93
N THR A 40 -7.50 -7.29 -3.78
CA THR A 40 -6.72 -6.43 -2.89
C THR A 40 -6.59 -7.05 -1.51
N ILE A 41 -5.48 -6.79 -0.83
CA ILE A 41 -5.24 -7.21 0.55
C ILE A 41 -4.94 -5.98 1.40
N SER A 42 -5.57 -5.89 2.58
CA SER A 42 -5.44 -4.77 3.51
C SER A 42 -3.98 -4.37 3.76
N THR A 43 -3.73 -3.07 3.87
CA THR A 43 -2.45 -2.49 4.29
C THR A 43 -2.14 -2.69 5.78
N GLY A 44 -3.10 -3.24 6.53
CA GLY A 44 -3.09 -3.29 7.98
C GLY A 44 -3.67 -2.03 8.63
N SER A 45 -3.96 -0.96 7.87
CA SER A 45 -4.60 0.25 8.37
C SER A 45 -5.97 0.45 7.73
N LEU A 46 -7.01 0.59 8.56
CA LEU A 46 -8.36 0.84 8.06
C LEU A 46 -8.46 2.21 7.38
N ASN A 47 -7.77 3.21 7.94
CA ASN A 47 -7.72 4.56 7.38
C ASN A 47 -7.03 4.57 6.01
N LEU A 48 -5.93 3.82 5.85
CA LEU A 48 -5.24 3.73 4.57
C LEU A 48 -6.02 2.92 3.55
N ASP A 49 -6.65 1.82 3.95
CA ASP A 49 -7.50 1.01 3.07
C ASP A 49 -8.70 1.81 2.55
N GLU A 50 -9.30 2.66 3.38
CA GLU A 50 -10.35 3.59 2.99
C GLU A 50 -9.85 4.68 2.03
N ALA A 51 -8.67 5.25 2.30
CA ALA A 51 -8.06 6.25 1.43
C ALA A 51 -7.66 5.67 0.05
N LEU A 52 -7.32 4.38 -0.01
CA LEU A 52 -7.06 3.66 -1.25
C LEU A 52 -8.34 3.43 -2.06
N GLY A 53 -9.51 3.37 -1.42
CA GLY A 53 -10.83 3.18 -2.03
C GLY A 53 -11.10 1.76 -2.56
N SER A 54 -10.05 0.97 -2.76
CA SER A 54 -10.14 -0.44 -3.16
C SER A 54 -10.06 -1.41 -1.97
N GLY A 55 -9.83 -0.93 -0.75
CA GLY A 55 -9.73 -1.76 0.46
C GLY A 55 -8.34 -2.35 0.73
N GLY A 56 -7.31 -1.97 -0.03
CA GLY A 56 -5.94 -2.40 0.25
C GLY A 56 -5.01 -2.38 -0.96
N LEU A 57 -3.89 -3.08 -0.85
CA LEU A 57 -2.88 -3.22 -1.89
C LEU A 57 -3.34 -4.22 -2.97
N PRO A 58 -3.29 -3.86 -4.26
CA PRO A 58 -3.70 -4.72 -5.36
C PRO A 58 -2.66 -5.80 -5.69
N LEU A 59 -3.12 -7.03 -5.86
CA LEU A 59 -2.33 -8.10 -6.44
C LEU A 59 -2.12 -7.88 -7.95
N GLY A 60 -1.01 -8.41 -8.47
CA GLY A 60 -0.61 -8.28 -9.86
C GLY A 60 -0.11 -6.89 -10.25
N ARG A 61 0.23 -6.03 -9.28
CA ARG A 61 0.55 -4.61 -9.50
C ARG A 61 1.78 -4.14 -8.73
N ILE A 62 2.40 -3.09 -9.29
CA ILE A 62 3.49 -2.35 -8.65
C ILE A 62 2.91 -1.20 -7.82
N VAL A 63 3.40 -1.04 -6.60
CA VAL A 63 3.06 0.05 -5.68
C VAL A 63 4.36 0.76 -5.28
N GLU A 64 4.33 2.09 -5.20
CA GLU A 64 5.42 2.89 -4.64
C GLU A 64 4.95 3.61 -3.37
N LEU A 65 5.69 3.45 -2.28
CA LEU A 65 5.54 4.18 -1.03
C LEU A 65 6.76 5.06 -0.83
N TYR A 66 6.60 6.38 -0.90
CA TYR A 66 7.71 7.33 -0.88
C TYR A 66 7.49 8.45 0.12
N GLY A 67 8.57 9.15 0.48
CA GLY A 67 8.55 10.21 1.49
C GLY A 67 9.90 10.39 2.17
N ASN A 68 9.99 11.40 3.03
CA ASN A 68 11.21 11.71 3.79
C ASN A 68 11.56 10.59 4.79
N GLU A 69 12.79 10.62 5.29
CA GLU A 69 13.21 9.83 6.43
C GLU A 69 12.26 9.99 7.62
N SER A 70 12.14 8.94 8.42
CA SER A 70 11.29 8.91 9.62
C SER A 70 9.80 9.28 9.39
N SER A 71 9.30 9.15 8.15
CA SER A 71 7.89 9.36 7.82
C SER A 71 7.01 8.12 8.01
N GLY A 72 7.57 7.00 8.50
CA GLY A 72 6.81 5.78 8.77
C GLY A 72 6.68 4.80 7.60
N LYS A 73 7.38 5.02 6.46
CA LYS A 73 7.31 4.15 5.27
C LYS A 73 7.55 2.68 5.58
N THR A 74 8.66 2.38 6.26
CA THR A 74 9.03 1.02 6.66
C THR A 74 7.96 0.41 7.56
N THR A 75 7.46 1.15 8.56
CA THR A 75 6.36 0.68 9.42
C THR A 75 5.09 0.38 8.63
N ILE A 76 4.71 1.23 7.67
CA ILE A 76 3.54 0.99 6.81
C ILE A 76 3.73 -0.30 6.00
N ALA A 77 4.91 -0.52 5.43
CA ALA A 77 5.20 -1.74 4.70
C ALA A 77 5.21 -2.99 5.61
N LEU A 78 5.74 -2.90 6.83
CA LEU A 78 5.73 -3.98 7.81
C LEU A 78 4.30 -4.33 8.26
N ASN A 79 3.42 -3.34 8.44
CA ASN A 79 2.01 -3.60 8.72
C ASN A 79 1.31 -4.30 7.54
N ALA A 80 1.65 -3.94 6.30
CA ALA A 80 1.17 -4.66 5.13
C ALA A 80 1.68 -6.11 5.11
N VAL A 81 2.95 -6.36 5.44
CA VAL A 81 3.49 -7.73 5.58
C VAL A 81 2.71 -8.53 6.63
N ALA A 82 2.48 -7.97 7.82
CA ALA A 82 1.71 -8.63 8.87
C ALA A 82 0.27 -8.93 8.42
N SER A 83 -0.37 -7.99 7.72
CA SER A 83 -1.72 -8.16 7.15
C SER A 83 -1.78 -9.29 6.12
N PHE A 84 -0.81 -9.36 5.19
CA PHE A 84 -0.71 -10.44 4.21
C PHE A 84 -0.51 -11.81 4.88
N GLN A 85 0.31 -11.89 5.92
CA GLN A 85 0.49 -13.12 6.70
C GLN A 85 -0.80 -13.53 7.42
N LYS A 86 -1.53 -12.58 8.02
CA LYS A 86 -2.85 -12.83 8.64
C LYS A 86 -3.86 -13.35 7.63
N ALA A 87 -3.78 -12.91 6.36
CA ALA A 87 -4.59 -13.43 5.25
C ALA A 87 -4.10 -14.78 4.71
N GLY A 88 -3.16 -15.46 5.39
CA GLY A 88 -2.63 -16.77 4.99
C GLY A 88 -1.70 -16.72 3.77
N LYS A 89 -1.17 -15.56 3.42
CA LYS A 89 -0.29 -15.37 2.26
C LYS A 89 1.18 -15.26 2.67
N THR A 90 2.08 -15.60 1.76
CA THR A 90 3.53 -15.48 1.97
C THR A 90 4.04 -14.13 1.47
N ALA A 91 4.89 -13.49 2.27
CA ALA A 91 5.56 -12.25 1.94
C ALA A 91 7.08 -12.43 1.90
N CYS A 92 7.75 -11.64 1.06
CA CYS A 92 9.19 -11.49 1.03
C CYS A 92 9.57 -10.03 1.24
N TYR A 93 10.58 -9.79 2.07
CA TYR A 93 11.14 -8.48 2.35
C TYR A 93 12.59 -8.45 1.85
N ILE A 94 12.84 -7.61 0.85
CA ILE A 94 14.17 -7.36 0.29
C ILE A 94 14.73 -6.14 1.00
N ASP A 95 15.58 -6.38 2.00
CA ASP A 95 16.26 -5.35 2.78
C ASP A 95 17.57 -4.95 2.07
N ALA A 96 17.45 -3.99 1.16
CA ALA A 96 18.59 -3.43 0.45
C ALA A 96 19.38 -2.43 1.31
N GLU A 97 18.74 -1.80 2.31
CA GLU A 97 19.41 -0.90 3.26
C GLU A 97 20.16 -1.65 4.37
N GLY A 98 19.82 -2.92 4.64
CA GLY A 98 20.41 -3.73 5.71
C GLY A 98 20.05 -3.25 7.11
N ALA A 99 18.88 -2.62 7.26
CA ALA A 99 18.47 -1.89 8.46
C ALA A 99 17.16 -2.41 9.08
N LEU A 100 16.65 -3.57 8.65
CA LEU A 100 15.41 -4.13 9.18
C LEU A 100 15.55 -4.55 10.66
N ASP A 101 14.81 -3.88 11.55
CA ASP A 101 14.67 -4.29 12.95
C ASP A 101 13.67 -5.45 13.08
N LEU A 102 14.20 -6.66 13.33
CA LEU A 102 13.42 -7.87 13.51
C LEU A 102 12.59 -7.86 14.80
N ALA A 103 13.07 -7.22 15.87
CA ALA A 103 12.32 -7.13 17.12
C ALA A 103 11.08 -6.24 16.95
N TYR A 104 11.23 -5.13 16.24
CA TYR A 104 10.10 -4.27 15.86
C TYR A 104 9.14 -4.95 14.87
N ALA A 105 9.65 -5.65 13.86
CA ALA A 105 8.82 -6.44 12.95
C ALA A 105 7.95 -7.46 13.72
N LYS A 106 8.53 -8.14 14.71
CA LYS A 106 7.82 -9.07 15.59
C LYS A 106 6.76 -8.36 16.44
N SER A 107 7.03 -7.15 16.94
CA SER A 107 6.06 -6.41 17.76
C SER A 107 4.84 -5.90 16.97
N ILE A 108 4.98 -5.68 15.66
CA ILE A 108 3.86 -5.42 14.73
C ILE A 108 3.00 -6.69 14.50
N GLY A 109 3.53 -7.86 14.81
CA GLY A 109 2.84 -9.15 14.65
C GLY A 109 3.25 -9.93 13.40
N ILE A 110 4.42 -9.65 12.83
CA ILE A 110 5.00 -10.46 11.75
C ILE A 110 5.51 -11.79 12.32
N ASP A 111 5.09 -12.89 11.71
CA ASP A 111 5.66 -14.23 11.93
C ASP A 111 6.99 -14.33 11.20
N LEU A 112 8.08 -14.10 11.93
CA LEU A 112 9.45 -14.13 11.40
C LEU A 112 9.84 -15.51 10.83
N ASN A 113 9.20 -16.60 11.25
CA ASN A 113 9.48 -17.93 10.71
C ASN A 113 8.94 -18.13 9.30
N LYS A 114 7.96 -17.31 8.90
CA LYS A 114 7.30 -17.37 7.57
C LYS A 114 7.70 -16.21 6.67
N LEU A 115 8.40 -15.21 7.18
CA LEU A 115 8.88 -14.08 6.39
C LEU A 115 10.17 -14.46 5.66
N LEU A 116 10.16 -14.37 4.33
CA LEU A 116 11.40 -14.49 3.55
C LEU A 116 12.13 -13.15 3.58
N ILE A 117 13.35 -13.11 4.10
CA ILE A 117 14.19 -11.90 4.12
C ILE A 117 15.38 -12.11 3.20
N ALA A 118 15.64 -11.15 2.31
CA ALA A 118 16.74 -11.21 1.37
C ALA A 118 17.57 -9.91 1.40
N HIS A 119 18.89 -10.07 1.33
CA HIS A 119 19.85 -8.97 1.20
C HIS A 119 20.52 -9.07 -0.18
N PRO A 120 20.09 -8.26 -1.15
CA PRO A 120 20.64 -8.34 -2.51
C PRO A 120 22.07 -7.80 -2.54
N ARG A 121 22.91 -8.37 -3.40
CA ARG A 121 24.31 -7.89 -3.58
C ARG A 121 24.38 -6.56 -4.33
N HIS A 122 23.42 -6.33 -5.22
CA HIS A 122 23.32 -5.17 -6.11
C HIS A 122 21.91 -5.14 -6.72
N GLY A 123 21.56 -4.04 -7.39
CA GLY A 123 20.21 -3.81 -7.89
C GLY A 123 19.75 -4.82 -8.96
N GLU A 124 20.61 -5.24 -9.88
CA GLU A 124 20.24 -6.26 -10.87
C GLU A 124 19.96 -7.63 -10.22
N ASN A 125 20.69 -7.97 -9.16
CA ASN A 125 20.44 -9.18 -8.38
C ASN A 125 19.08 -9.10 -7.66
N ALA A 126 18.72 -7.94 -7.11
CA ALA A 126 17.39 -7.72 -6.52
C ALA A 126 16.28 -7.92 -7.56
N PHE A 127 16.41 -7.35 -8.77
CA PHE A 127 15.42 -7.53 -9.83
C PHE A 127 15.29 -8.99 -10.30
N ALA A 128 16.42 -9.72 -10.39
CA ALA A 128 16.40 -11.14 -10.73
C ALA A 128 15.70 -11.98 -9.64
N LEU A 129 15.91 -11.64 -8.37
CA LEU A 129 15.20 -12.27 -7.25
C LEU A 129 13.69 -12.00 -7.34
N ILE A 130 13.27 -10.74 -7.53
CA ILE A 130 11.85 -10.37 -7.65
C ILE A 130 11.19 -11.16 -8.78
N GLU A 131 11.82 -11.21 -9.95
CA GLU A 131 11.30 -11.97 -11.10
C GLU A 131 11.14 -13.47 -10.78
N SER A 132 12.12 -14.04 -10.08
CA SER A 132 12.11 -15.46 -9.69
C SER A 132 11.00 -15.75 -8.69
N LEU A 133 10.81 -14.87 -7.70
CA LEU A 133 9.75 -14.98 -6.70
C LEU A 133 8.35 -14.87 -7.32
N ILE A 134 8.13 -13.92 -8.24
CA ILE A 134 6.86 -13.76 -8.96
C ILE A 134 6.52 -15.05 -9.73
N LYS A 135 7.50 -15.61 -10.46
CA LYS A 135 7.31 -16.85 -11.25
C LYS A 135 6.92 -18.06 -10.41
N THR A 136 7.20 -18.06 -9.10
CA THR A 136 6.75 -19.17 -8.23
C THR A 136 5.24 -19.21 -8.03
N ASN A 137 4.54 -18.08 -8.22
CA ASN A 137 3.13 -17.89 -7.84
C ASN A 137 2.80 -18.22 -6.36
N LYS A 138 3.81 -18.29 -5.48
CA LYS A 138 3.65 -18.59 -4.05
C LYS A 138 3.80 -17.35 -3.16
N ILE A 139 4.36 -16.27 -3.68
CA ILE A 139 4.60 -15.02 -2.93
C ILE A 139 3.55 -14.00 -3.33
N SER A 140 2.81 -13.47 -2.34
CA SER A 140 1.75 -12.48 -2.59
C SER A 140 2.19 -11.05 -2.34
N LEU A 141 3.23 -10.83 -1.53
CA LEU A 141 3.82 -9.50 -1.32
C LEU A 141 5.34 -9.57 -1.41
N ILE A 142 5.93 -8.68 -2.20
CA ILE A 142 7.37 -8.45 -2.22
C ILE A 142 7.61 -6.98 -1.86
N VAL A 143 8.25 -6.72 -0.73
CA VAL A 143 8.66 -5.38 -0.30
C VAL A 143 10.12 -5.17 -0.67
N ILE A 144 10.47 -3.98 -1.16
CA ILE A 144 11.84 -3.56 -1.42
C ILE A 144 12.13 -2.30 -0.60
N ASP A 145 13.00 -2.41 0.41
CA ASP A 145 13.44 -1.29 1.25
C ASP A 145 14.95 -1.06 1.07
N SER A 146 15.40 -0.10 0.25
CA SER A 146 14.63 0.84 -0.56
C SER A 146 15.18 0.94 -1.98
N VAL A 147 14.45 1.61 -2.88
CA VAL A 147 14.90 1.91 -4.25
C VAL A 147 16.26 2.61 -4.25
N ALA A 148 16.51 3.51 -3.29
CA ALA A 148 17.76 4.26 -3.22
C ALA A 148 18.98 3.34 -3.00
N ALA A 149 18.80 2.18 -2.36
CA ALA A 149 19.83 1.20 -2.08
C ALA A 149 19.99 0.13 -3.19
N LEU A 150 19.19 0.19 -4.26
CA LEU A 150 19.40 -0.68 -5.43
C LEU A 150 20.54 -0.15 -6.30
N ILE A 151 21.77 -0.33 -5.83
CA ILE A 151 22.97 0.17 -6.52
C ILE A 151 23.34 -0.79 -7.68
N PRO A 152 23.51 -0.29 -8.92
CA PRO A 152 23.96 -1.10 -10.05
C PRO A 152 25.30 -1.79 -9.80
N LYS A 153 25.46 -3.02 -10.28
CA LYS A 153 26.71 -3.78 -10.13
C LYS A 153 27.95 -3.00 -10.60
N GLN A 154 27.84 -2.36 -11.76
CA GLN A 154 28.93 -1.56 -12.34
C GLN A 154 29.31 -0.36 -11.45
N GLU A 155 28.35 0.23 -10.73
CA GLU A 155 28.64 1.33 -9.80
C GLU A 155 29.36 0.85 -8.54
N LEU A 156 29.06 -0.37 -8.08
CA LEU A 156 29.73 -0.98 -6.92
C LEU A 156 31.15 -1.46 -7.23
N GLU A 157 31.42 -1.90 -8.46
CA GLU A 157 32.74 -2.38 -8.90
C GLU A 157 33.66 -1.25 -9.38
N GLY A 158 33.09 -0.08 -9.70
CA GLY A 158 33.82 1.10 -10.12
C GLY A 158 34.49 1.86 -8.98
N THR A 159 35.39 2.77 -9.33
CA THR A 159 35.97 3.71 -8.37
C THR A 159 34.99 4.85 -8.02
N ILE A 160 35.21 5.53 -6.89
CA ILE A 160 34.39 6.69 -6.46
C ILE A 160 34.43 7.82 -7.51
N GLU A 161 35.51 7.92 -8.28
CA GLU A 161 35.71 8.95 -9.31
C GLU A 161 35.01 8.64 -10.64
N GLU A 162 34.59 7.39 -10.88
CA GLU A 162 33.94 6.99 -12.11
C GLU A 162 32.53 7.59 -12.25
N GLN A 163 32.33 8.38 -13.30
CA GLN A 163 31.04 8.98 -13.61
C GLN A 163 30.14 8.02 -14.38
N THR A 164 29.15 7.43 -13.71
CA THR A 164 28.15 6.55 -14.34
C THR A 164 26.80 7.25 -14.52
N ILE A 165 26.75 8.23 -15.42
CA ILE A 165 25.56 9.08 -15.63
C ILE A 165 24.32 8.23 -15.94
N GLY A 166 23.29 8.34 -15.09
CA GLY A 166 21.98 7.73 -15.29
C GLY A 166 21.96 6.20 -15.21
N LEU A 167 23.02 5.56 -14.71
CA LEU A 167 23.11 4.10 -14.62
C LEU A 167 21.98 3.51 -13.76
N HIS A 168 21.76 4.06 -12.56
CA HIS A 168 20.66 3.66 -11.68
C HIS A 168 19.29 3.75 -12.38
N ALA A 169 18.99 4.86 -13.06
CA ALA A 169 17.71 5.03 -13.76
C ALA A 169 17.51 4.03 -14.93
N ARG A 170 18.59 3.68 -15.65
CA ARG A 170 18.56 2.67 -16.71
C ARG A 170 18.33 1.27 -16.14
N MET A 171 19.00 0.93 -15.05
CA MET A 171 18.80 -0.35 -14.34
C MET A 171 17.35 -0.49 -13.87
N MET A 172 16.80 0.53 -13.19
CA MET A 172 15.40 0.55 -12.76
C MET A 172 14.44 0.35 -13.93
N SER A 173 14.65 1.06 -15.04
CA SER A 173 13.81 0.95 -16.24
C SER A 173 13.83 -0.45 -16.84
N LYS A 174 15.00 -1.10 -16.88
CA LYS A 174 15.13 -2.49 -17.37
C LYS A 174 14.46 -3.48 -16.42
N GLY A 175 14.72 -3.36 -15.12
CA GLY A 175 14.16 -4.25 -14.09
C GLY A 175 12.63 -4.18 -14.01
N LEU A 176 12.06 -2.97 -13.95
CA LEU A 176 10.61 -2.75 -13.92
C LEU A 176 9.91 -3.26 -15.18
N ARG A 177 10.56 -3.14 -16.35
CA ARG A 177 10.02 -3.70 -17.60
C ARG A 177 9.88 -5.22 -17.55
N ARG A 178 10.88 -5.92 -16.97
CA ARG A 178 10.85 -7.38 -16.78
C ARG A 178 9.79 -7.81 -15.77
N ILE A 179 9.64 -7.07 -14.68
CA ILE A 179 8.56 -7.32 -13.71
C ILE A 179 7.20 -7.15 -14.38
N GLN A 180 6.99 -6.05 -15.12
CA GLN A 180 5.71 -5.73 -15.73
C GLN A 180 5.24 -6.77 -16.76
N SER A 181 6.16 -7.52 -17.40
CA SER A 181 5.79 -8.56 -18.36
C SER A 181 5.24 -9.84 -17.73
N ILE A 182 5.36 -10.03 -16.41
CA ILE A 182 4.92 -11.26 -15.73
C ILE A 182 4.01 -11.00 -14.52
N LEU A 183 4.06 -9.80 -13.95
CA LEU A 183 3.33 -9.46 -12.74
C LEU A 183 1.80 -9.45 -12.91
N PRO A 184 1.22 -8.95 -14.02
CA PRO A 184 -0.24 -8.90 -14.18
C PRO A 184 -0.92 -10.26 -14.08
N ASP A 185 -0.25 -11.33 -14.54
CA ASP A 185 -0.76 -12.70 -14.51
C ASP A 185 -0.50 -13.42 -13.18
N SER A 186 0.23 -12.76 -12.26
CA SER A 186 0.57 -13.30 -10.95
C SER A 186 -0.38 -12.78 -9.86
N LYS A 187 -0.36 -13.46 -8.70
CA LYS A 187 -1.06 -13.01 -7.48
C LYS A 187 -0.13 -12.27 -6.53
N THR A 188 0.82 -11.50 -7.07
CA THR A 188 1.88 -10.81 -6.32
C THR A 188 1.71 -9.30 -6.38
N CYS A 189 1.76 -8.62 -5.25
CA CYS A 189 1.96 -7.18 -5.15
C CYS A 189 3.46 -6.90 -4.95
N VAL A 190 4.02 -5.96 -5.72
CA VAL A 190 5.41 -5.51 -5.54
C VAL A 190 5.41 -4.08 -4.99
N LEU A 191 5.81 -3.92 -3.73
CA LEU A 191 5.85 -2.65 -3.01
C LEU A 191 7.29 -2.13 -2.92
N PHE A 192 7.58 -1.03 -3.62
CA PHE A 192 8.83 -0.32 -3.52
C PHE A 192 8.74 0.78 -2.47
N ILE A 193 9.64 0.78 -1.49
CA ILE A 193 9.89 1.91 -0.61
C ILE A 193 10.89 2.84 -1.29
N ASN A 194 10.62 4.13 -1.29
CA ASN A 194 11.45 5.11 -1.95
C ASN A 194 11.66 6.35 -1.08
N GLN A 195 12.76 7.05 -1.31
CA GLN A 195 13.12 8.27 -0.62
C GLN A 195 12.86 9.48 -1.52
N LEU A 196 12.52 10.61 -0.90
CA LEU A 196 12.52 11.90 -1.59
C LEU A 196 13.94 12.46 -1.67
N ARG A 197 14.19 13.21 -2.74
CA ARG A 197 15.38 14.01 -3.00
C ARG A 197 14.92 15.33 -3.60
N GLU A 198 15.71 16.38 -3.42
CA GLU A 198 15.48 17.64 -4.12
C GLU A 198 16.16 17.63 -5.48
N LYS A 199 15.49 18.15 -6.50
CA LYS A 199 16.08 18.39 -7.82
C LYS A 199 16.77 19.76 -7.81
N PRO A 200 18.11 19.84 -7.96
CA PRO A 200 18.80 21.11 -8.04
C PRO A 200 18.30 21.96 -9.20
N GLY A 201 18.22 23.28 -9.01
CA GLY A 201 17.92 24.25 -10.06
C GLY A 201 16.44 24.48 -10.38
N VAL A 202 15.50 23.89 -9.62
CA VAL A 202 14.07 24.20 -9.74
C VAL A 202 13.75 25.43 -8.90
N MET A 203 13.54 26.59 -9.54
CA MET A 203 13.20 27.86 -8.87
C MET A 203 11.69 28.00 -8.57
N PHE A 204 10.83 27.31 -9.34
CA PHE A 204 9.38 27.37 -9.21
C PHE A 204 8.76 25.97 -9.33
N GLY A 205 7.78 25.68 -8.47
CA GLY A 205 7.07 24.39 -8.42
C GLY A 205 7.65 23.41 -7.40
N ASN A 206 7.12 22.19 -7.36
CA ASN A 206 7.61 21.15 -6.46
C ASN A 206 8.98 20.65 -6.95
N ASN A 207 10.02 20.84 -6.14
CA ASN A 207 11.39 20.39 -6.40
C ASN A 207 11.65 18.94 -5.93
N GLU A 208 10.70 18.31 -5.24
CA GLU A 208 10.85 16.96 -4.72
C GLU A 208 10.70 15.90 -5.84
N VAL A 209 11.66 14.98 -5.89
CA VAL A 209 11.72 13.85 -6.82
C VAL A 209 12.07 12.57 -6.07
N THR A 210 11.63 11.42 -6.57
CA THR A 210 12.03 10.13 -6.02
C THR A 210 13.28 9.59 -6.70
N THR A 211 14.03 8.71 -6.03
CA THR A 211 15.24 8.09 -6.61
C THR A 211 14.88 7.03 -7.65
N GLY A 212 15.87 6.63 -8.48
CA GLY A 212 15.69 5.60 -9.51
C GLY A 212 15.13 6.09 -10.86
N GLY A 213 15.04 7.41 -11.06
CA GLY A 213 14.50 8.00 -12.29
C GLY A 213 12.97 7.96 -12.37
N LYS A 214 12.42 8.21 -13.57
CA LYS A 214 10.96 8.37 -13.74
C LYS A 214 10.19 7.05 -13.91
N ALA A 215 10.87 5.93 -14.17
CA ALA A 215 10.24 4.68 -14.58
C ALA A 215 9.23 4.17 -13.54
N LEU A 216 9.64 4.08 -12.26
CA LEU A 216 8.78 3.59 -11.18
C LEU A 216 7.47 4.38 -11.10
N ARG A 217 7.53 5.72 -11.18
CA ARG A 217 6.34 6.58 -11.20
C ARG A 217 5.33 6.20 -12.29
N PHE A 218 5.78 5.74 -13.46
CA PHE A 218 4.91 5.33 -14.57
C PHE A 218 4.37 3.91 -14.39
N TYR A 219 5.24 2.96 -14.04
CA TYR A 219 4.91 1.55 -13.83
C TYR A 219 4.00 1.33 -12.62
N SER A 220 4.16 2.09 -11.54
CA SER A 220 3.33 1.96 -10.35
C SER A 220 1.85 2.24 -10.65
N SER A 221 0.99 1.34 -10.21
CA SER A 221 -0.47 1.49 -10.25
C SER A 221 -0.99 2.33 -9.08
N LEU A 222 -0.31 2.22 -7.93
CA LEU A 222 -0.55 3.05 -6.76
C LEU A 222 0.74 3.78 -6.37
N ARG A 223 0.63 5.05 -5.97
CA ARG A 223 1.73 5.79 -5.35
C ARG A 223 1.24 6.48 -4.09
N MET A 224 1.89 6.20 -2.97
CA MET A 224 1.56 6.73 -1.65
C MET A 224 2.71 7.60 -1.15
N GLU A 225 2.40 8.84 -0.80
CA GLU A 225 3.35 9.77 -0.19
C GLU A 225 3.13 9.82 1.32
N ALA A 226 4.12 9.40 2.11
CA ALA A 226 4.08 9.43 3.56
C ALA A 226 4.88 10.64 4.09
N LYS A 227 4.22 11.49 4.88
CA LYS A 227 4.79 12.67 5.51
C LYS A 227 4.48 12.70 7.00
N ARG A 228 5.51 12.80 7.84
CA ARG A 228 5.33 13.05 9.29
C ARG A 228 4.73 14.44 9.48
N VAL A 229 3.62 14.52 10.19
CA VAL A 229 2.94 15.79 10.52
C VAL A 229 3.13 16.19 11.98
N GLU A 230 3.33 15.24 12.88
CA GLU A 230 3.43 15.51 14.33
C GLU A 230 4.27 14.44 15.02
N LEU A 231 4.95 14.81 16.11
CA LEU A 231 5.57 13.88 17.06
C LEU A 231 4.59 13.66 18.23
N LEU A 232 4.30 12.39 18.54
CA LEU A 232 3.40 12.03 19.62
C LEU A 232 4.19 11.90 20.93
N LYS A 233 3.65 12.45 22.01
CA LYS A 233 4.25 12.40 23.34
C LYS A 233 3.34 11.70 24.36
N ASP A 234 3.96 11.04 25.33
CA ASP A 234 3.23 10.51 26.48
C ASP A 234 2.98 11.59 27.55
N LYS A 235 2.32 11.19 28.64
CA LYS A 235 2.07 12.05 29.81
C LYS A 235 3.33 12.55 30.52
N PHE A 236 4.49 11.96 30.24
CA PHE A 236 5.79 12.34 30.79
C PHE A 236 6.63 13.15 29.78
N ASN A 237 6.03 13.60 28.68
CA ASN A 237 6.66 14.40 27.62
C ASN A 237 7.73 13.64 26.79
N ASN A 238 7.78 12.31 26.88
CA ASN A 238 8.65 11.47 26.06
C ASN A 238 8.04 11.25 24.68
N TYR A 239 8.86 11.26 23.63
CA TYR A 239 8.41 10.91 22.28
C TYR A 239 8.13 9.41 22.18
N VAL A 240 6.89 9.05 21.89
CA VAL A 240 6.43 7.65 21.85
C VAL A 240 5.93 7.22 20.48
N GLY A 241 5.78 8.16 19.55
CA GLY A 241 5.34 7.86 18.20
C GLY A 241 5.33 9.07 17.27
N ILE A 242 4.76 8.87 16.09
CA ILE A 242 4.56 9.90 15.07
C ILE A 242 3.14 9.85 14.53
N LYS A 243 2.64 11.01 14.13
CA LYS A 243 1.47 11.09 13.26
C LYS A 243 1.95 11.28 11.84
N THR A 244 1.48 10.42 10.94
CA THR A 244 1.87 10.38 9.54
C THR A 244 0.66 10.60 8.67
N LYS A 245 0.73 11.58 7.77
CA LYS A 245 -0.23 11.75 6.68
C LYS A 245 0.24 10.94 5.48
N VAL A 246 -0.61 10.07 4.96
CA VAL A 246 -0.38 9.31 3.74
C VAL A 246 -1.32 9.79 2.65
N MET A 247 -0.79 10.34 1.56
CA MET A 247 -1.56 10.79 0.40
C MET A 247 -1.43 9.80 -0.76
N VAL A 248 -2.55 9.35 -1.30
CA VAL A 248 -2.60 8.49 -2.51
C VAL A 248 -2.41 9.35 -3.76
N SER A 249 -1.17 9.77 -4.00
CA SER A 249 -0.76 10.65 -5.12
C SER A 249 -1.03 10.07 -6.52
N LYS A 250 -1.21 8.75 -6.63
CA LYS A 250 -1.63 8.07 -7.87
C LYS A 250 -2.46 6.84 -7.52
N ASN A 251 -3.57 6.65 -8.22
CA ASN A 251 -4.40 5.46 -8.11
C ASN A 251 -4.96 5.06 -9.48
N LYS A 252 -4.65 3.85 -9.95
CA LYS A 252 -5.17 3.26 -11.20
C LYS A 252 -6.26 2.21 -10.97
N ILE A 253 -6.68 1.98 -9.73
CA ILE A 253 -7.67 0.95 -9.36
C ILE A 253 -8.92 1.54 -8.68
N ALA A 254 -8.81 2.77 -8.16
CA ALA A 254 -9.91 3.56 -7.61
C ALA A 254 -9.58 5.06 -7.75
N LYS A 255 -10.39 5.93 -7.14
CA LYS A 255 -10.19 7.38 -7.19
C LYS A 255 -8.84 7.77 -6.52
N PRO A 256 -8.01 8.61 -7.15
CA PRO A 256 -6.78 9.11 -6.53
C PRO A 256 -7.05 10.21 -5.48
N PHE A 257 -5.98 10.61 -4.78
CA PHE A 257 -5.94 11.71 -3.81
C PHE A 257 -6.70 11.46 -2.50
N GLY A 258 -7.00 10.20 -2.19
CA GLY A 258 -7.37 9.82 -0.83
C GLY A 258 -6.24 10.16 0.15
N VAL A 259 -6.62 10.49 1.39
CA VAL A 259 -5.69 10.86 2.46
C VAL A 259 -6.04 10.04 3.69
N ALA A 260 -5.03 9.39 4.25
CA ALA A 260 -5.09 8.72 5.53
C ALA A 260 -4.22 9.44 6.56
N ILE A 261 -4.67 9.46 7.81
CA ILE A 261 -3.88 9.86 8.96
C ILE A 261 -3.62 8.63 9.80
N LEU A 262 -2.35 8.33 10.02
CA LEU A 262 -1.87 7.16 10.74
C LEU A 262 -1.13 7.62 11.99
N GLU A 263 -1.51 7.13 13.15
CA GLU A 263 -0.73 7.28 14.38
C GLU A 263 0.12 6.03 14.58
N ILE A 264 1.43 6.21 14.59
CA ILE A 264 2.43 5.15 14.58
C ILE A 264 3.24 5.24 15.88
N MET A 265 3.06 4.27 16.75
CA MET A 265 3.83 4.12 17.99
C MET A 265 5.16 3.42 17.70
N PHE A 266 6.24 3.89 18.32
CA PHE A 266 7.58 3.34 18.09
C PHE A 266 7.77 1.90 18.58
N ASN A 267 6.89 1.40 19.45
CA ASN A 267 6.98 0.06 20.01
C ASN A 267 6.00 -0.96 19.39
N ARG A 268 4.86 -0.52 18.85
CA ARG A 268 3.76 -1.42 18.42
C ARG A 268 3.18 -1.15 17.02
N GLY A 269 3.59 -0.08 16.34
CA GLY A 269 3.02 0.27 15.03
C GLY A 269 1.71 1.06 15.15
N PHE A 270 0.72 0.73 14.32
CA PHE A 270 -0.52 1.51 14.20
C PHE A 270 -1.40 1.45 15.46
N VAL A 271 -2.05 2.58 15.78
CA VAL A 271 -3.08 2.65 16.83
C VAL A 271 -4.46 2.38 16.21
N HIS A 272 -4.80 1.10 16.04
CA HIS A 272 -6.04 0.69 15.36
C HIS A 272 -7.31 1.21 16.03
N GLU A 273 -7.30 1.38 17.35
CA GLU A 273 -8.44 1.90 18.10
C GLU A 273 -8.82 3.30 17.63
N HIS A 274 -7.82 4.13 17.34
CA HIS A 274 -8.04 5.49 16.84
C HIS A 274 -8.57 5.47 15.40
N GLU A 275 -8.06 4.57 14.55
CA GLU A 275 -8.56 4.42 13.17
C GLU A 275 -10.04 4.01 13.14
N VAL A 276 -10.42 3.05 13.99
CA VAL A 276 -11.82 2.62 14.13
C VAL A 276 -12.70 3.80 14.52
N ILE A 277 -12.30 4.59 15.51
CA ILE A 277 -13.08 5.75 15.97
C ILE A 277 -13.21 6.82 14.89
N ASP A 278 -12.11 7.14 14.20
CA ASP A 278 -12.10 8.13 13.13
C ASP A 278 -13.06 7.72 11.99
N LEU A 279 -13.05 6.44 11.60
CA LEU A 279 -13.98 5.91 10.59
C LEU A 279 -15.41 5.79 11.12
N ALA A 280 -15.61 5.41 12.38
CA ALA A 280 -16.92 5.32 12.99
C ALA A 280 -17.62 6.68 13.00
N LEU A 281 -16.87 7.75 13.28
CA LEU A 281 -17.36 9.13 13.17
C LEU A 281 -17.66 9.50 11.72
N LYS A 282 -16.77 9.16 10.79
CA LYS A 282 -16.93 9.45 9.36
C LYS A 282 -18.15 8.77 8.73
N PHE A 283 -18.48 7.57 9.18
CA PHE A 283 -19.62 6.79 8.70
C PHE A 283 -20.87 6.91 9.59
N ASN A 284 -20.87 7.82 10.57
CA ASN A 284 -21.96 8.04 11.51
C ASN A 284 -22.38 6.78 12.31
N VAL A 285 -21.46 5.82 12.50
CA VAL A 285 -21.64 4.69 13.43
C VAL A 285 -21.59 5.23 14.86
N VAL A 286 -20.60 6.07 15.15
CA VAL A 286 -20.58 6.92 16.35
C VAL A 286 -20.95 8.33 15.91
N VAL A 287 -21.93 8.93 16.57
CA VAL A 287 -22.42 10.27 16.26
C VAL A 287 -21.82 11.26 17.25
N ARG A 288 -21.22 12.35 16.74
CA ARG A 288 -20.72 13.45 17.58
C ARG A 288 -21.69 14.63 17.54
N ALA A 289 -22.20 15.04 18.69
CA ALA A 289 -22.99 16.26 18.88
C ALA A 289 -22.27 17.19 19.85
N GLY A 290 -21.63 18.24 19.32
CA GLY A 290 -20.75 19.12 20.10
C GLY A 290 -19.54 18.36 20.66
N ASN A 291 -19.49 18.21 21.99
CA ASN A 291 -18.47 17.40 22.68
C ASN A 291 -18.99 16.03 23.14
N SER A 292 -20.26 15.70 22.87
CA SER A 292 -20.86 14.42 23.21
C SER A 292 -20.71 13.42 22.07
N TYR A 293 -20.45 12.16 22.41
CA TYR A 293 -20.34 11.03 21.51
C TYR A 293 -21.41 10.01 21.86
N SER A 294 -22.17 9.56 20.85
CA SER A 294 -23.27 8.62 21.02
C SER A 294 -23.14 7.43 20.08
N PHE A 295 -23.60 6.27 20.53
CA PHE A 295 -23.70 5.03 19.75
C PHE A 295 -25.09 4.43 19.97
N ASN A 296 -25.78 4.02 18.90
CA ASN A 296 -27.18 3.53 18.97
C ASN A 296 -28.13 4.45 19.76
N ASN A 297 -28.02 5.77 19.55
CA ASN A 297 -28.78 6.82 20.25
C ASN A 297 -28.51 6.97 21.76
N GLU A 298 -27.54 6.23 22.32
CA GLU A 298 -27.11 6.39 23.70
C GLU A 298 -25.80 7.19 23.78
N SER A 299 -25.75 8.17 24.69
CA SER A 299 -24.52 8.94 24.92
C SER A 299 -23.49 8.06 25.64
N ILE A 300 -22.36 7.77 24.97
CA ILE A 300 -21.30 6.91 25.48
C ILE A 300 -20.15 7.70 26.13
N ALA A 301 -19.89 8.94 25.72
CA ALA A 301 -18.83 9.78 26.28
C ALA A 301 -19.05 11.28 26.03
N VAL A 302 -18.41 12.10 26.86
CA VAL A 302 -18.27 13.55 26.65
C VAL A 302 -16.79 13.88 26.64
N GLY A 303 -16.26 14.27 25.47
CA GLY A 303 -14.82 14.45 25.21
C GLY A 303 -14.16 13.24 24.54
N LYS A 304 -13.22 13.50 23.62
CA LYS A 304 -12.49 12.46 22.87
C LYS A 304 -11.67 11.54 23.79
N GLU A 305 -10.99 12.11 24.78
CA GLU A 305 -10.22 11.32 25.76
C GLU A 305 -11.11 10.38 26.57
N LYS A 306 -12.29 10.87 26.98
CA LYS A 306 -13.27 10.03 27.70
C LYS A 306 -13.82 8.93 26.80
N LEU A 307 -14.04 9.19 25.52
CA LEU A 307 -14.44 8.16 24.55
C LEU A 307 -13.39 7.05 24.47
N LEU A 308 -12.11 7.41 24.34
CA LEU A 308 -11.01 6.44 24.30
C LEU A 308 -10.96 5.59 25.57
N ASN A 309 -11.09 6.20 26.75
CA ASN A 309 -11.12 5.48 28.02
C ASN A 309 -12.31 4.52 28.09
N VAL A 310 -13.53 4.97 27.74
CA VAL A 310 -14.74 4.13 27.74
C VAL A 310 -14.58 2.92 26.82
N LEU A 311 -14.02 3.11 25.62
CA LEU A 311 -13.82 2.02 24.66
C LEU A 311 -12.72 1.05 25.12
N SER A 312 -11.68 1.55 25.78
CA SER A 312 -10.65 0.70 26.39
C SER A 312 -11.20 -0.12 27.58
N GLU A 313 -12.11 0.45 28.38
CA GLU A 313 -12.72 -0.22 29.53
C GLU A 313 -13.87 -1.16 29.14
N LYS A 314 -14.45 -0.98 27.94
CA LYS A 314 -15.57 -1.80 27.44
C LYS A 314 -15.24 -2.44 26.07
N PRO A 315 -14.40 -3.50 26.04
CA PRO A 315 -13.99 -4.16 24.80
C PRO A 315 -15.17 -4.65 23.94
N ALA A 316 -16.26 -5.13 24.56
CA ALA A 316 -17.45 -5.56 23.84
C ALA A 316 -18.13 -4.43 23.06
N LEU A 317 -18.19 -3.22 23.64
CA LEU A 317 -18.72 -2.03 22.96
C LEU A 317 -17.80 -1.61 21.81
N PHE A 318 -16.48 -1.64 22.03
CA PHE A 318 -15.51 -1.34 20.99
C PHE A 318 -15.63 -2.30 19.80
N GLU A 319 -15.76 -3.60 20.05
CA GLU A 319 -15.93 -4.59 18.97
C GLU A 319 -17.24 -4.39 18.19
N GLN A 320 -18.35 -4.04 18.85
CA GLN A 320 -19.60 -3.70 18.15
C GLN A 320 -19.44 -2.49 17.22
N ILE A 321 -18.81 -1.42 17.69
CA ILE A 321 -18.53 -0.22 16.89
C ILE A 321 -17.62 -0.58 15.72
N LYS A 322 -16.57 -1.36 15.97
CA LYS A 322 -15.61 -1.81 14.97
C LYS A 322 -16.28 -2.65 13.88
N GLU A 323 -17.09 -3.62 14.25
CA GLU A 323 -17.79 -4.49 13.30
C GLU A 323 -18.69 -3.69 12.36
N LEU A 324 -19.54 -2.82 12.91
CA LEU A 324 -20.40 -1.94 12.11
C LEU A 324 -19.58 -0.98 11.22
N THR A 325 -18.48 -0.44 11.74
CA THR A 325 -17.59 0.46 10.98
C THR A 325 -16.94 -0.26 9.81
N VAL A 326 -16.46 -1.49 10.01
CA VAL A 326 -15.87 -2.32 8.95
C VAL A 326 -16.92 -2.73 7.92
N GLN A 327 -18.15 -3.04 8.33
CA GLN A 327 -19.26 -3.30 7.41
C GLN A 327 -19.59 -2.08 6.54
N GLN A 328 -19.65 -0.87 7.12
CA GLN A 328 -19.86 0.37 6.36
C GLN A 328 -18.73 0.62 5.36
N LEU A 329 -17.48 0.37 5.75
CA LEU A 329 -16.32 0.48 4.86
C LEU A 329 -16.42 -0.51 3.69
N ALA A 330 -16.78 -1.76 3.95
CA ALA A 330 -16.95 -2.78 2.92
C ALA A 330 -18.07 -2.42 1.92
N ASN A 331 -19.21 -1.93 2.43
CA ASN A 331 -20.32 -1.46 1.59
C ASN A 331 -19.89 -0.31 0.69
N LYS A 332 -19.13 0.66 1.22
CA LYS A 332 -18.62 1.77 0.42
C LYS A 332 -17.72 1.29 -0.73
N ASN A 333 -16.85 0.32 -0.48
CA ASN A 333 -15.91 -0.18 -1.49
C ASN A 333 -16.65 -0.93 -2.61
N SER A 334 -17.67 -1.73 -2.30
CA SER A 334 -18.48 -2.42 -3.32
C SER A 334 -19.28 -1.45 -4.20
N PHE A 335 -19.80 -0.35 -3.61
CA PHE A 335 -20.43 0.72 -4.41
C PHE A 335 -19.45 1.44 -5.34
N GLN A 336 -18.18 1.61 -4.94
CA GLN A 336 -17.18 2.25 -5.81
C GLN A 336 -16.76 1.35 -6.96
N GLN A 337 -16.60 0.05 -6.72
CA GLN A 337 -16.24 -0.93 -7.75
C GLN A 337 -17.36 -1.11 -8.80
N THR A 338 -18.62 -1.02 -8.39
CA THR A 338 -19.76 -1.12 -9.33
C THR A 338 -20.03 0.15 -10.12
N ALA A 339 -19.50 1.31 -9.69
CA ALA A 339 -19.69 2.60 -10.33
C ALA A 339 -18.59 3.00 -11.33
N SER A 340 -17.40 2.39 -11.25
CA SER A 340 -16.25 2.61 -12.15
C SER A 340 -16.32 1.79 -13.43
#